data_AF-A0A1W9ZZE7-F1
#
_entry.id   AF-A0A1W9ZZE7-F1
#
_cell.length_a   1.000
_cell.length_b   1.000
_cell.length_c   1.000
_cell.angle_alpha   90.00
_cell.angle_beta   90.00
_cell.angle_gamma   90.00
#
_symmetry.space_group_name_H-M   'P 1'
#
loop_
_entity.id
_entity.type
_entity.pdbx_description
1 polymer ?
#
loop_
_entity_poly.entity_id
_entity_poly.type
_entity_poly.pdbx_seq_one_letter_code
_entity_poly.pdbx_strand_id
1 'polypeptide(L)'
;MAIFGRRTARQRLRRATRESLLIPTFSSPPDFTPRLTPVLGPAELPPNGAKSCADLDQTQVMPAIRDVEVPEPPQPAPESDDERLLRLLAFVARQEPRLNWVVGDCADGTTLLATDLAHGWIPPGIALPEGVRLLAPGQRTGRAVEWIGAATRCATYGPGAPARWPADGIATKPAAQPFELPAVEDLGWELATATHLRDGLPNMVHAMAKVAAAGTGVVEEEVDLLRVHLDTARYQLLAQYPDVDAAQLLNCMLLAATEGSVSNHATAANYHFSWFTKLGR
;
A
#
# COMPACT_ATOMS: atom_id res chain seq x y z
N MET A 1 17.93 60.30 -3.23
CA MET A 1 17.05 60.41 -2.06
C MET A 1 16.26 59.10 -1.89
N ALA A 2 16.90 57.99 -1.48
CA ALA A 2 16.27 56.67 -1.46
C ALA A 2 16.76 55.79 -0.28
N ILE A 3 16.76 56.34 0.94
CA ILE A 3 17.24 55.64 2.14
C ILE A 3 16.08 55.29 3.11
N PHE A 4 14.86 55.79 2.88
CA PHE A 4 13.76 55.63 3.85
C PHE A 4 12.94 54.33 3.73
N GLY A 5 13.09 53.56 2.65
CA GLY A 5 12.27 52.35 2.40
C GLY A 5 12.79 51.04 2.97
N ARG A 6 14.04 50.97 3.47
CA ARG A 6 14.70 49.70 3.84
C ARG A 6 14.59 49.33 5.34
N ARG A 7 14.13 50.23 6.21
CA ARG A 7 14.02 49.97 7.66
C ARG A 7 12.70 49.30 8.07
N THR A 8 11.64 49.49 7.29
CA THR A 8 10.28 49.01 7.62
C THR A 8 10.08 47.52 7.33
N ALA A 9 10.70 46.97 6.29
CA ALA A 9 10.59 45.54 5.95
C ALA A 9 11.29 44.63 6.98
N ARG A 10 12.48 45.03 7.45
CA ARG A 10 13.24 44.28 8.49
C ARG A 10 12.55 44.28 9.85
N GLN A 11 11.81 45.36 10.18
CA GLN A 11 11.01 45.42 11.41
C GLN A 11 9.76 44.55 11.34
N ARG A 12 9.13 44.42 10.16
CA ARG A 12 8.00 43.51 9.95
C ARG A 12 8.41 42.04 10.04
N LEU A 13 9.57 41.68 9.49
CA LEU A 13 10.09 40.31 9.58
C LEU A 13 10.41 39.92 11.03
N ARG A 14 11.06 40.80 11.81
CA ARG A 14 11.37 40.56 13.24
C ARG A 14 10.14 40.47 14.15
N ARG A 15 9.03 41.12 13.78
CA ARG A 15 7.76 41.00 14.53
C ARG A 15 7.08 39.65 14.27
N ALA A 16 7.06 39.19 13.01
CA ALA A 16 6.51 37.89 12.64
C ALA A 16 7.31 36.70 13.22
N THR A 17 8.63 36.82 13.37
CA THR A 17 9.46 35.77 14.01
C THR A 17 9.29 35.74 15.54
N ARG A 18 8.83 36.84 16.17
CA ARG A 18 8.59 36.88 17.63
C ARG A 18 7.19 36.37 18.00
N GLU A 19 6.22 36.52 17.10
CA GLU A 19 4.85 36.00 17.28
C GLU A 19 4.75 34.48 16.99
N SER A 20 5.72 33.89 16.29
CA SER A 20 5.78 32.43 15.99
C SER A 20 6.53 31.58 17.03
N LEU A 21 7.11 32.20 18.06
CA LEU A 21 7.84 31.48 19.13
C LEU A 21 6.96 31.04 20.31
N LEU A 22 5.64 31.19 20.21
CA LEU A 22 4.71 30.63 21.19
C LEU A 22 4.41 29.18 20.81
N ILE A 23 5.33 28.29 21.18
CA ILE A 23 5.07 26.85 21.23
C ILE A 23 3.91 26.65 22.23
N PRO A 24 2.75 26.11 21.83
CA PRO A 24 1.75 25.70 22.80
C PRO A 24 2.36 24.57 23.65
N THR A 25 2.42 24.78 24.96
CA THR A 25 2.84 23.74 25.91
C THR A 25 1.91 22.55 25.74
N PHE A 26 2.43 21.46 25.14
CA PHE A 26 1.71 20.20 25.09
C PHE A 26 1.67 19.65 26.52
N SER A 27 0.49 19.64 27.12
CA SER A 27 0.28 18.96 28.40
C SER A 27 0.39 17.46 28.14
N SER A 28 1.25 16.77 28.89
CA SER A 28 1.26 15.30 28.89
C SER A 28 -0.14 14.77 29.21
N PRO A 29 -0.58 13.69 28.53
CA PRO A 29 -1.81 13.02 28.91
C PRO A 29 -1.66 12.42 30.32
N PRO A 30 -2.74 12.35 31.13
CA PRO A 30 -2.69 11.70 32.42
C PRO A 30 -2.34 10.21 32.24
N ASP A 31 -1.48 9.72 33.15
CA ASP A 31 -1.04 8.33 33.28
C ASP A 31 -2.17 7.33 33.01
N PHE A 32 -2.06 6.59 31.89
CA PHE A 32 -2.77 5.34 31.71
C PHE A 32 -2.03 4.24 32.49
N THR A 33 -2.16 4.26 33.81
CA THR A 33 -1.88 3.08 34.61
C THR A 33 -3.06 2.11 34.44
N PRO A 34 -2.84 0.88 33.92
CA PRO A 34 -3.90 -0.10 33.87
C PRO A 34 -4.26 -0.48 35.31
N ARG A 35 -5.51 -0.18 35.71
CA ARG A 35 -6.04 -0.67 36.97
C ARG A 35 -6.17 -2.19 36.88
N LEU A 36 -5.29 -2.89 37.58
CA LEU A 36 -5.48 -4.29 37.91
C LEU A 36 -6.75 -4.42 38.75
N THR A 37 -7.80 -4.99 38.16
CA THR A 37 -8.96 -5.50 38.89
C THR A 37 -8.50 -6.60 39.84
N PRO A 38 -8.82 -6.56 41.14
CA PRO A 38 -8.62 -7.71 42.00
C PRO A 38 -9.67 -8.76 41.61
N VAL A 39 -9.20 -9.86 41.02
CA VAL A 39 -10.01 -11.09 40.90
C VAL A 39 -10.33 -11.59 42.30
N LEU A 40 -11.60 -11.93 42.47
CA LEU A 40 -12.19 -12.50 43.68
C LEU A 40 -11.36 -13.68 44.24
N GLY A 41 -11.32 -13.74 45.57
CA GLY A 41 -10.49 -14.67 46.33
C GLY A 41 -10.88 -16.15 46.22
N PRO A 42 -9.99 -17.04 46.71
CA PRO A 42 -10.29 -18.46 46.79
C PRO A 42 -11.19 -18.79 47.98
N ALA A 43 -12.06 -19.76 47.72
CA ALA A 43 -13.09 -20.31 48.58
C ALA A 43 -12.57 -20.86 49.93
N GLU A 44 -13.46 -20.84 50.91
CA GLU A 44 -13.32 -21.40 52.25
C GLU A 44 -12.87 -22.86 52.27
N LEU A 45 -11.94 -23.14 53.19
CA LEU A 45 -11.54 -24.45 53.66
C LEU A 45 -12.67 -25.11 54.47
N PRO A 46 -12.95 -26.42 54.31
CA PRO A 46 -13.79 -27.14 55.27
C PRO A 46 -13.01 -27.46 56.56
N PRO A 47 -13.68 -27.54 57.73
CA PRO A 47 -13.02 -27.73 59.01
C PRO A 47 -12.47 -29.15 59.19
N ASN A 48 -11.22 -29.20 59.66
CA ASN A 48 -10.50 -30.40 60.05
C ASN A 48 -11.08 -30.97 61.36
N GLY A 49 -11.84 -32.06 61.26
CA GLY A 49 -12.31 -32.83 62.41
C GLY A 49 -11.28 -33.89 62.79
N ALA A 50 -10.65 -33.73 63.95
CA ALA A 50 -9.75 -34.71 64.52
C ALA A 50 -10.41 -36.09 64.70
N LYS A 51 -9.82 -37.14 64.13
CA LYS A 51 -9.90 -38.52 64.62
C LYS A 51 -8.56 -39.25 64.43
N SER A 52 -8.31 -40.13 65.38
CA SER A 52 -7.05 -40.71 65.80
C SER A 52 -6.80 -42.11 65.21
N CYS A 53 -5.50 -42.46 65.13
CA CYS A 53 -4.84 -43.77 65.23
C CYS A 53 -5.09 -44.91 64.22
N ALA A 54 -3.97 -45.56 63.87
CA ALA A 54 -3.77 -46.82 63.11
C ALA A 54 -4.04 -46.69 61.59
N ASP A 55 -3.12 -47.03 60.68
CA ASP A 55 -2.38 -48.29 60.56
C ASP A 55 -1.20 -48.10 59.57
N LEU A 56 -0.07 -48.78 59.81
CA LEU A 56 1.16 -48.71 59.02
C LEU A 56 1.28 -49.99 58.18
N ASP A 57 0.66 -50.04 56.99
CA ASP A 57 1.12 -50.90 55.90
C ASP A 57 0.29 -50.68 54.63
N GLN A 58 0.85 -49.95 53.66
CA GLN A 58 0.61 -50.16 52.22
C GLN A 58 1.49 -49.20 51.41
N THR A 59 2.60 -49.73 50.87
CA THR A 59 3.31 -49.09 49.76
C THR A 59 2.43 -49.20 48.51
N GLN A 60 1.59 -48.20 48.24
CA GLN A 60 0.92 -48.08 46.96
C GLN A 60 1.87 -47.39 45.97
N VAL A 61 2.28 -48.15 44.96
CA VAL A 61 3.03 -47.67 43.80
C VAL A 61 2.13 -46.69 43.04
N MET A 62 2.50 -45.41 42.98
CA MET A 62 1.81 -44.44 42.12
C MET A 62 1.88 -44.90 40.66
N PRO A 63 0.76 -44.92 39.91
CA PRO A 63 0.82 -45.15 38.48
C PRO A 63 1.50 -43.95 37.83
N ALA A 64 2.39 -44.22 36.86
CA ALA A 64 2.99 -43.19 36.05
C ALA A 64 1.88 -42.33 35.41
N ILE A 65 1.97 -41.01 35.60
CA ILE A 65 1.14 -40.04 34.89
C ILE A 65 1.38 -40.29 33.40
N ARG A 66 0.37 -40.81 32.70
CA ARG A 66 0.39 -40.81 31.24
C ARG A 66 0.39 -39.36 30.82
N ASP A 67 1.38 -38.97 30.03
CA ASP A 67 1.38 -37.70 29.33
C ASP A 67 0.03 -37.55 28.63
N VAL A 68 -0.81 -36.64 29.15
CA VAL A 68 -2.01 -36.23 28.45
C VAL A 68 -1.50 -35.40 27.30
N GLU A 69 -1.50 -36.00 26.10
CA GLU A 69 -1.25 -35.30 24.86
C GLU A 69 -2.25 -34.15 24.78
N VAL A 70 -1.77 -32.93 25.05
CA VAL A 70 -2.55 -31.71 24.89
C VAL A 70 -2.92 -31.68 23.40
N PRO A 71 -4.22 -31.71 23.04
CA PRO A 71 -4.60 -31.65 21.65
C PRO A 71 -3.99 -30.38 21.05
N GLU A 72 -3.21 -30.55 19.99
CA GLU A 72 -2.70 -29.42 19.22
C GLU A 72 -3.91 -28.52 18.89
N PRO A 73 -3.82 -27.20 19.16
CA PRO A 73 -4.93 -26.30 18.89
C PRO A 73 -5.39 -26.51 17.45
N PRO A 74 -6.72 -26.52 17.19
CA PRO A 74 -7.24 -26.85 15.87
C PRO A 74 -6.57 -25.94 14.83
N GLN A 75 -5.91 -26.56 13.84
CA GLN A 75 -5.33 -25.83 12.72
C GLN A 75 -6.46 -25.00 12.09
N PRO A 76 -6.21 -23.70 11.79
CA PRO A 76 -7.22 -22.87 11.15
C PRO A 76 -7.67 -23.55 9.85
N ALA A 77 -8.98 -23.58 9.63
CA ALA A 77 -9.53 -24.12 8.40
C ALA A 77 -8.87 -23.43 7.19
N PRO A 78 -8.58 -24.16 6.10
CA PRO A 78 -8.01 -23.56 4.90
C PRO A 78 -8.92 -22.44 4.39
N GLU A 79 -8.32 -21.32 4.01
CA GLU A 79 -9.03 -20.18 3.40
C GLU A 79 -9.75 -20.66 2.14
N SER A 80 -11.04 -20.33 2.01
CA SER A 80 -11.79 -20.60 0.78
C SER A 80 -11.33 -19.69 -0.36
N ASP A 81 -11.52 -20.11 -1.63
CA ASP A 81 -11.08 -19.27 -2.76
C ASP A 81 -11.76 -17.89 -2.78
N ASP A 82 -13.01 -17.80 -2.30
CA ASP A 82 -13.74 -16.53 -2.22
C ASP A 82 -13.15 -15.62 -1.13
N GLU A 83 -12.76 -16.17 0.02
CA GLU A 83 -12.05 -15.43 1.08
C GLU A 83 -10.66 -14.98 0.59
N ARG A 84 -9.95 -15.82 -0.16
CA ARG A 84 -8.68 -15.46 -0.80
C ARG A 84 -8.85 -14.28 -1.75
N LEU A 85 -9.83 -14.31 -2.65
CA LEU A 85 -10.09 -13.18 -3.56
C LEU A 85 -10.48 -11.91 -2.80
N LEU A 86 -11.33 -12.00 -1.78
CA LEU A 86 -11.69 -10.86 -0.94
C LEU A 86 -10.49 -10.28 -0.19
N ARG A 87 -9.56 -11.12 0.29
CA ARG A 87 -8.32 -10.69 0.93
C ARG A 87 -7.40 -9.95 -0.06
N LEU A 88 -7.22 -10.48 -1.27
CA LEU A 88 -6.43 -9.83 -2.32
C LEU A 88 -7.05 -8.48 -2.73
N LEU A 89 -8.37 -8.43 -2.86
CA LEU A 89 -9.12 -7.21 -3.16
C LEU A 89 -8.97 -6.17 -2.04
N ALA A 90 -9.10 -6.60 -0.77
CA ALA A 90 -8.93 -5.75 0.39
C ALA A 90 -7.53 -5.12 0.44
N PHE A 91 -6.50 -5.89 0.06
CA PHE A 91 -5.12 -5.42 0.06
C PHE A 91 -4.91 -4.19 -0.81
N VAL A 92 -5.49 -4.14 -2.00
CA VAL A 92 -5.37 -2.98 -2.90
C VAL A 92 -6.40 -1.89 -2.60
N ALA A 93 -7.64 -2.27 -2.27
CA ALA A 93 -8.72 -1.30 -1.99
C ALA A 93 -8.45 -0.49 -0.71
N ARG A 94 -7.75 -1.05 0.29
CA ARG A 94 -7.32 -0.31 1.48
C ARG A 94 -6.22 0.73 1.18
N GLN A 95 -5.38 0.48 0.18
CA GLN A 95 -4.32 1.42 -0.24
C GLN A 95 -4.90 2.58 -1.05
N GLU A 96 -5.85 2.30 -1.94
CA GLU A 96 -6.51 3.32 -2.74
C GLU A 96 -8.02 3.05 -2.86
N PRO A 97 -8.82 3.53 -1.90
CA PRO A 97 -10.27 3.29 -1.85
C PRO A 97 -11.07 4.17 -2.82
N ARG A 98 -10.43 5.11 -3.52
CA ARG A 98 -11.11 5.98 -4.50
C ARG A 98 -11.33 5.31 -5.86
N LEU A 99 -10.74 4.14 -6.09
CA LEU A 99 -10.83 3.42 -7.37
C LEU A 99 -11.79 2.23 -7.30
N ASN A 100 -12.41 1.89 -8.43
CA ASN A 100 -13.00 0.58 -8.60
C ASN A 100 -11.88 -0.45 -8.73
N TRP A 101 -12.04 -1.58 -8.05
CA TRP A 101 -11.11 -2.70 -8.10
C TRP A 101 -11.87 -3.98 -8.43
N VAL A 102 -11.22 -4.86 -9.18
CA VAL A 102 -11.69 -6.21 -9.44
C VAL A 102 -10.53 -7.19 -9.32
N VAL A 103 -10.80 -8.34 -8.75
CA VAL A 103 -9.93 -9.50 -8.78
C VAL A 103 -10.74 -10.72 -9.17
N GLY A 104 -10.18 -11.61 -9.97
CA GLY A 104 -10.89 -12.84 -10.33
C GLY A 104 -9.96 -13.94 -10.84
N ASP A 105 -10.45 -15.16 -10.71
CA ASP A 105 -9.77 -16.36 -11.18
C ASP A 105 -10.25 -16.71 -12.59
N CYS A 106 -9.33 -16.63 -13.55
CA CYS A 106 -9.56 -16.99 -14.93
C CYS A 106 -9.60 -18.53 -15.09
N ALA A 107 -10.26 -18.99 -16.16
CA ALA A 107 -10.36 -20.42 -16.46
C ALA A 107 -8.99 -21.12 -16.71
N ASP A 108 -7.94 -20.35 -17.03
CA ASP A 108 -6.56 -20.84 -17.18
C ASP A 108 -5.81 -21.00 -15.85
N GLY A 109 -6.48 -20.76 -14.72
CA GLY A 109 -5.91 -20.85 -13.38
C GLY A 109 -5.16 -19.59 -12.92
N THR A 110 -5.15 -18.52 -13.72
CA THR A 110 -4.51 -17.25 -13.33
C THR A 110 -5.46 -16.37 -12.52
N THR A 111 -4.94 -15.70 -11.48
CA THR A 111 -5.70 -14.67 -10.75
C THR A 111 -5.34 -13.30 -11.34
N LEU A 112 -6.30 -12.63 -11.97
CA LEU A 112 -6.14 -11.27 -12.49
C LEU A 112 -6.61 -10.23 -11.49
N LEU A 113 -5.90 -9.10 -11.42
CA LEU A 113 -6.29 -7.92 -10.67
C LEU A 113 -6.30 -6.70 -11.60
N ALA A 114 -7.35 -5.90 -11.53
CA ALA A 114 -7.49 -4.69 -12.33
C ALA A 114 -8.25 -3.58 -11.60
N THR A 115 -8.02 -2.35 -12.05
CA THR A 115 -8.90 -1.20 -11.82
C THR A 115 -9.44 -0.74 -13.17
N ASP A 116 -10.58 -0.06 -13.19
CA ASP A 116 -11.10 0.57 -14.40
C ASP A 116 -10.38 1.87 -14.76
N LEU A 117 -9.53 2.40 -13.87
CA LEU A 117 -8.68 3.55 -14.19
C LEU A 117 -7.80 3.25 -15.40
N ALA A 118 -7.90 4.12 -16.41
CA ALA A 118 -7.05 4.11 -17.59
C ALA A 118 -6.89 2.70 -18.22
N HIS A 119 -8.01 2.00 -18.41
CA HIS A 119 -8.08 0.71 -19.09
C HIS A 119 -7.35 -0.46 -18.41
N GLY A 120 -7.09 -0.36 -17.09
CA GLY A 120 -6.37 -1.39 -16.32
C GLY A 120 -5.00 -0.97 -15.81
N TRP A 121 -4.62 0.30 -15.97
CA TRP A 121 -3.37 0.82 -15.44
C TRP A 121 -3.43 0.96 -13.91
N ILE A 122 -2.42 0.43 -13.22
CA ILE A 122 -2.26 0.57 -11.78
C ILE A 122 -1.42 1.83 -11.48
N PRO A 123 -1.94 2.80 -10.71
CA PRO A 123 -1.18 3.98 -10.32
C PRO A 123 0.10 3.66 -9.54
N PRO A 124 1.11 4.55 -9.60
CA PRO A 124 2.31 4.42 -8.76
C PRO A 124 1.95 4.46 -7.28
N GLY A 125 2.78 3.81 -6.46
CA GLY A 125 2.60 3.77 -5.00
C GLY A 125 1.61 2.72 -4.49
N ILE A 126 1.02 1.90 -5.37
CA ILE A 126 0.16 0.77 -4.99
C ILE A 126 0.98 -0.52 -4.97
N ALA A 127 1.13 -1.12 -3.79
CA ALA A 127 1.70 -2.45 -3.66
C ALA A 127 0.70 -3.50 -4.16
N LEU A 128 1.18 -4.48 -4.92
CA LEU A 128 0.37 -5.57 -5.44
C LEU A 128 0.65 -6.87 -4.68
N PRO A 129 -0.38 -7.69 -4.44
CA PRO A 129 -0.20 -8.95 -3.73
C PRO A 129 0.54 -9.98 -4.58
N GLU A 130 1.31 -10.85 -3.95
CA GLU A 130 1.96 -11.98 -4.62
C GLU A 130 0.93 -12.92 -5.28
N GLY A 131 1.25 -13.44 -6.47
CA GLY A 131 0.42 -14.40 -7.20
C GLY A 131 -0.66 -13.82 -8.10
N VAL A 132 -0.87 -12.49 -8.11
CA VAL A 132 -1.77 -11.85 -9.09
C VAL A 132 -1.03 -11.48 -10.37
N ARG A 133 -1.79 -11.38 -11.46
CA ARG A 133 -1.34 -10.85 -12.74
C ARG A 133 -2.14 -9.61 -13.10
N LEU A 134 -1.49 -8.68 -13.81
CA LEU A 134 -2.13 -7.48 -14.33
C LEU A 134 -2.55 -7.65 -15.79
N LEU A 135 -3.48 -6.82 -16.23
CA LEU A 135 -3.79 -6.66 -17.64
C LEU A 135 -2.59 -6.07 -18.39
N ALA A 136 -2.33 -6.56 -19.60
CA ALA A 136 -1.29 -5.98 -20.45
C ALA A 136 -1.65 -4.52 -20.84
N PRO A 137 -0.66 -3.64 -21.05
CA PRO A 137 -0.90 -2.29 -21.54
C PRO A 137 -1.74 -2.25 -22.82
N GLY A 138 -2.82 -1.47 -22.81
CA GLY A 138 -3.70 -1.33 -23.97
C GLY A 138 -5.03 -0.67 -23.66
N GLN A 139 -5.67 -0.11 -24.68
CA GLN A 139 -7.02 0.47 -24.59
C GLN A 139 -8.07 -0.64 -24.48
N ARG A 140 -9.10 -0.38 -23.66
CA ARG A 140 -10.22 -1.29 -23.43
C ARG A 140 -11.51 -0.51 -23.23
N THR A 141 -12.63 -1.09 -23.63
CA THR A 141 -13.97 -0.54 -23.41
C THR A 141 -14.76 -1.44 -22.48
N GLY A 142 -15.83 -0.93 -21.87
CA GLY A 142 -16.66 -1.69 -20.93
C GLY A 142 -16.15 -1.61 -19.50
N ARG A 143 -16.66 -2.47 -18.63
CA ARG A 143 -16.37 -2.45 -17.19
C ARG A 143 -15.18 -3.35 -16.87
N ALA A 144 -14.44 -3.03 -15.81
CA ALA A 144 -13.26 -3.82 -15.42
C ALA A 144 -13.56 -5.32 -15.19
N VAL A 145 -14.75 -5.65 -14.66
CA VAL A 145 -15.17 -7.06 -14.48
C VAL A 145 -15.26 -7.84 -15.80
N GLU A 146 -15.53 -7.17 -16.91
CA GLU A 146 -15.61 -7.78 -18.25
C GLU A 146 -14.21 -8.07 -18.82
N TRP A 147 -13.17 -7.37 -18.34
CA TRP A 147 -11.78 -7.56 -18.79
C TRP A 147 -11.08 -8.77 -18.17
N ILE A 148 -11.60 -9.26 -17.04
CA ILE A 148 -11.11 -10.49 -16.38
C ILE A 148 -11.47 -11.74 -17.22
N GLY A 149 -12.33 -11.59 -18.24
CA GLY A 149 -12.68 -12.64 -19.19
C GLY A 149 -13.68 -13.65 -18.61
N ALA A 150 -13.63 -14.90 -19.08
CA ALA A 150 -14.45 -16.02 -18.56
C ALA A 150 -13.96 -16.45 -17.16
N ALA A 151 -14.06 -15.54 -16.20
CA ALA A 151 -13.69 -15.79 -14.83
C ALA A 151 -14.62 -16.83 -14.20
N THR A 152 -14.03 -17.79 -13.49
CA THR A 152 -14.79 -18.77 -12.70
C THR A 152 -15.34 -18.13 -11.42
N ARG A 153 -14.59 -17.15 -10.86
CA ARG A 153 -14.94 -16.39 -9.65
C ARG A 153 -14.40 -14.98 -9.76
N CYS A 154 -15.15 -14.01 -9.24
CA CYS A 154 -14.75 -12.60 -9.20
C CYS A 154 -15.19 -11.96 -7.89
N ALA A 155 -14.37 -11.03 -7.39
CA ALA A 155 -14.73 -10.09 -6.33
C ALA A 155 -14.48 -8.67 -6.83
N THR A 156 -15.40 -7.76 -6.53
CA THR A 156 -15.34 -6.35 -6.96
C THR A 156 -15.49 -5.42 -5.77
N TYR A 157 -14.79 -4.30 -5.81
CA TYR A 157 -14.95 -3.18 -4.89
C TYR A 157 -15.24 -1.91 -5.69
N GLY A 158 -16.16 -1.09 -5.19
CA GLY A 158 -16.40 0.25 -5.73
C GLY A 158 -16.16 1.33 -4.68
N PRO A 159 -15.79 2.56 -5.09
CA PRO A 159 -15.51 3.65 -4.17
C PRO A 159 -16.66 3.91 -3.20
N GLY A 160 -16.34 3.97 -1.91
CA GLY A 160 -17.32 4.21 -0.85
C GLY A 160 -18.25 3.04 -0.55
N ALA A 161 -18.11 1.89 -1.22
CA ALA A 161 -18.89 0.71 -0.91
C ALA A 161 -18.54 0.22 0.52
N PRO A 162 -19.56 -0.11 1.35
CA PRO A 162 -19.31 -0.72 2.65
C PRO A 162 -18.76 -2.13 2.43
N ALA A 163 -17.45 -2.28 2.55
CA ALA A 163 -16.81 -3.56 2.37
C ALA A 163 -16.68 -4.26 3.73
N ARG A 164 -17.34 -5.41 3.87
CA ARG A 164 -17.09 -6.32 5.00
C ARG A 164 -15.81 -7.08 4.70
N TRP A 165 -14.68 -6.44 4.96
CA TRP A 165 -13.39 -7.08 4.81
C TRP A 165 -13.29 -8.30 5.72
N PRO A 166 -12.64 -9.39 5.26
CA PRO A 166 -12.30 -10.48 6.16
C PRO A 166 -11.49 -9.93 7.33
N ALA A 167 -11.68 -10.54 8.51
CA ALA A 167 -10.83 -10.25 9.66
C ALA A 167 -9.36 -10.45 9.27
N ASP A 168 -8.44 -9.68 9.88
CA ASP A 168 -7.02 -9.78 9.57
C ASP A 168 -6.56 -11.22 9.86
N GLY A 169 -6.46 -12.01 8.78
CA GLY A 169 -6.13 -13.43 8.79
C GLY A 169 -4.75 -13.64 8.19
N ILE A 170 -4.67 -14.42 7.11
CA ILE A 170 -3.42 -14.67 6.39
C ILE A 170 -2.84 -13.33 5.88
N ALA A 171 -1.61 -13.01 6.27
CA ALA A 171 -0.95 -11.81 5.79
C ALA A 171 -0.71 -11.89 4.27
N THR A 172 -1.02 -10.82 3.56
CA THR A 172 -0.80 -10.74 2.10
C THR A 172 0.55 -10.09 1.85
N LYS A 173 1.45 -10.82 1.19
CA LYS A 173 2.79 -10.35 0.88
C LYS A 173 2.80 -9.52 -0.41
N PRO A 174 3.42 -8.32 -0.41
CA PRO A 174 3.59 -7.54 -1.64
C PRO A 174 4.64 -8.17 -2.56
N ALA A 175 4.47 -8.01 -3.87
CA ALA A 175 5.41 -8.46 -4.88
C ALA A 175 5.53 -7.45 -6.03
N ALA A 176 6.74 -7.33 -6.61
CA ALA A 176 6.98 -6.52 -7.80
C ALA A 176 6.69 -7.28 -9.11
N GLN A 177 6.70 -8.61 -9.07
CA GLN A 177 6.45 -9.50 -10.21
C GLN A 177 5.18 -9.15 -11.03
N PRO A 178 4.04 -8.73 -10.42
CA PRO A 178 2.84 -8.40 -11.20
C PRO A 178 3.04 -7.23 -12.19
N PHE A 179 4.04 -6.37 -11.95
CA PHE A 179 4.39 -5.26 -12.85
C PHE A 179 5.34 -5.66 -13.98
N GLU A 180 5.86 -6.90 -13.99
CA GLU A 180 6.77 -7.37 -15.03
C GLU A 180 6.10 -7.40 -16.40
N LEU A 181 6.77 -6.79 -17.37
CA LEU A 181 6.38 -6.72 -18.77
C LEU A 181 7.62 -6.95 -19.65
N PRO A 182 7.45 -7.26 -20.94
CA PRO A 182 8.57 -7.24 -21.87
C PRO A 182 9.35 -5.92 -21.77
N ALA A 183 10.67 -6.00 -21.75
CA ALA A 183 11.52 -4.83 -21.63
C ALA A 183 11.37 -3.93 -22.86
N VAL A 184 11.22 -2.63 -22.61
CA VAL A 184 11.31 -1.61 -23.64
C VAL A 184 12.79 -1.41 -23.98
N GLU A 185 13.12 -1.59 -25.26
CA GLU A 185 14.45 -1.34 -25.78
C GLU A 185 14.83 0.14 -25.58
N ASP A 186 16.05 0.39 -25.13
CA ASP A 186 16.58 1.73 -24.84
C ASP A 186 15.64 2.62 -24.02
N LEU A 187 14.98 2.04 -22.99
CA LEU A 187 14.00 2.74 -22.13
C LEU A 187 14.44 4.13 -21.68
N GLY A 188 15.70 4.32 -21.29
CA GLY A 188 16.21 5.63 -20.87
C GLY A 188 16.19 6.67 -21.99
N TRP A 189 16.57 6.28 -23.21
CA TRP A 189 16.53 7.15 -24.38
C TRP A 189 15.09 7.48 -24.79
N GLU A 190 14.23 6.46 -24.84
CA GLU A 190 12.80 6.60 -25.15
C GLU A 190 12.10 7.53 -24.14
N LEU A 191 12.42 7.38 -22.85
CA LEU A 191 11.89 8.22 -21.79
C LEU A 191 12.39 9.67 -21.88
N ALA A 192 13.67 9.88 -22.18
CA ALA A 192 14.22 11.22 -22.39
C ALA A 192 13.56 11.93 -23.60
N THR A 193 13.28 11.17 -24.66
CA THR A 193 12.55 11.67 -25.85
C THR A 193 11.11 12.01 -25.51
N ALA A 194 10.38 11.12 -24.83
CA ALA A 194 8.97 11.32 -24.47
C ALA A 194 8.73 12.48 -23.50
N THR A 195 9.74 12.85 -22.71
CA THR A 195 9.68 13.97 -21.75
C THR A 195 10.12 15.31 -22.35
N HIS A 196 10.66 15.32 -23.58
CA HIS A 196 11.17 16.53 -24.19
C HIS A 196 10.04 17.49 -24.60
N LEU A 197 10.10 18.74 -24.12
CA LEU A 197 9.14 19.83 -24.44
C LEU A 197 7.66 19.44 -24.21
N ARG A 198 7.39 18.58 -23.22
CA ARG A 198 6.04 18.13 -22.93
C ARG A 198 5.34 19.07 -21.94
N ASP A 199 4.22 19.63 -22.37
CA ASP A 199 3.43 20.53 -21.56
C ASP A 199 2.87 19.85 -20.29
N GLY A 200 2.91 20.57 -19.17
CA GLY A 200 2.39 20.11 -17.89
C GLY A 200 3.30 19.17 -17.10
N LEU A 201 4.47 18.77 -17.62
CA LEU A 201 5.49 18.09 -16.83
C LEU A 201 6.41 19.09 -16.09
N PRO A 202 6.83 18.80 -14.84
CA PRO A 202 7.86 19.59 -14.18
C PRO A 202 9.17 19.59 -14.97
N ASN A 203 9.84 20.74 -15.05
CA ASN A 203 11.07 20.90 -15.84
C ASN A 203 12.19 19.90 -15.49
N MET A 204 12.25 19.41 -14.24
CA MET A 204 13.27 18.46 -13.80
C MET A 204 13.13 17.07 -14.43
N VAL A 205 11.92 16.69 -14.86
CA VAL A 205 11.63 15.31 -15.32
C VAL A 205 12.48 14.96 -16.54
N HIS A 206 12.58 15.88 -17.51
CA HIS A 206 13.41 15.66 -18.69
C HIS A 206 14.90 15.55 -18.36
N ALA A 207 15.39 16.39 -17.44
CA ALA A 207 16.78 16.35 -17.02
C ALA A 207 17.10 15.01 -16.32
N MET A 208 16.24 14.56 -15.41
CA MET A 208 16.37 13.29 -14.70
C MET A 208 16.28 12.08 -15.62
N ALA A 209 15.37 12.09 -16.60
CA ALA A 209 15.28 11.04 -17.60
C ALA A 209 16.59 10.89 -18.40
N LYS A 210 17.24 12.01 -18.76
CA LYS A 210 18.55 11.99 -19.42
C LYS A 210 19.66 11.47 -18.52
N VAL A 211 19.65 11.85 -17.24
CA VAL A 211 20.63 11.38 -16.24
C VAL A 211 20.49 9.88 -16.01
N ALA A 212 19.26 9.36 -15.92
CA ALA A 212 18.98 7.94 -15.83
C ALA A 212 19.43 7.19 -17.10
N ALA A 213 19.16 7.73 -18.29
CA ALA A 213 19.60 7.15 -19.56
C ALA A 213 21.14 7.05 -19.69
N ALA A 214 21.85 8.02 -19.11
CA ALA A 214 23.32 8.01 -19.08
C ALA A 214 23.90 7.06 -18.01
N GLY A 215 23.07 6.40 -17.20
CA GLY A 215 23.52 5.57 -16.07
C GLY A 215 24.20 6.37 -14.96
N THR A 216 23.97 7.68 -14.92
CA THR A 216 24.52 8.58 -13.91
C THR A 216 23.56 8.69 -12.73
N GLY A 217 24.08 8.68 -11.50
CA GLY A 217 23.26 8.84 -10.29
C GLY A 217 22.66 10.25 -10.17
N VAL A 218 21.47 10.33 -9.60
CA VAL A 218 20.80 11.58 -9.18
C VAL A 218 20.98 11.72 -7.67
N VAL A 219 21.10 12.95 -7.17
CA VAL A 219 21.18 13.18 -5.70
C VAL A 219 19.82 12.91 -5.05
N GLU A 220 19.81 12.40 -3.82
CA GLU A 220 18.56 11.96 -3.16
C GLU A 220 17.56 13.10 -3.01
N GLU A 221 18.00 14.33 -2.76
CA GLU A 221 17.09 15.48 -2.63
C GLU A 221 16.33 15.79 -3.92
N GLU A 222 16.95 15.54 -5.08
CA GLU A 222 16.30 15.69 -6.38
C GLU A 222 15.31 14.55 -6.62
N VAL A 223 15.64 13.32 -6.20
CA VAL A 223 14.72 12.17 -6.25
C VAL A 223 13.51 12.41 -5.34
N ASP A 224 13.70 12.95 -4.14
CA ASP A 224 12.60 13.29 -3.23
C ASP A 224 11.68 14.36 -3.81
N LEU A 225 12.24 15.38 -4.46
CA LEU A 225 11.45 16.39 -5.15
C LEU A 225 10.62 15.77 -6.30
N LEU A 226 11.20 14.82 -7.04
CA LEU A 226 10.47 14.07 -8.06
C LEU A 226 9.32 13.24 -7.47
N ARG A 227 9.54 12.57 -6.33
CA ARG A 227 8.48 11.82 -5.62
C ARG A 227 7.33 12.73 -5.17
N VAL A 228 7.64 13.93 -4.67
CA VAL A 228 6.61 14.92 -4.33
C VAL A 228 5.77 15.32 -5.55
N HIS A 229 6.42 15.54 -6.70
CA HIS A 229 5.71 15.83 -7.95
C HIS A 229 4.85 14.64 -8.42
N LEU A 230 5.35 13.42 -8.29
CA LEU A 230 4.62 12.20 -8.61
C LEU A 230 3.37 12.04 -7.72
N ASP A 231 3.51 12.23 -6.41
CA ASP A 231 2.39 12.15 -5.47
C ASP A 231 1.34 13.22 -5.73
N THR A 232 1.79 14.45 -6.04
CA THR A 232 0.90 15.55 -6.41
C THR A 232 0.12 15.22 -7.68
N ALA A 233 0.81 14.73 -8.73
CA ALA A 233 0.18 14.35 -9.99
C ALA A 233 -0.82 13.20 -9.80
N ARG A 234 -0.44 12.17 -9.03
CA ARG A 234 -1.31 11.04 -8.67
C ARG A 234 -2.55 11.51 -7.91
N TYR A 235 -2.38 12.38 -6.91
CA TYR A 235 -3.50 12.91 -6.14
C TYR A 235 -4.49 13.67 -7.02
N GLN A 236 -4.00 14.57 -7.87
CA GLN A 236 -4.82 15.37 -8.78
C GLN A 236 -5.55 14.50 -9.82
N LEU A 237 -4.89 13.46 -10.33
CA LEU A 237 -5.50 12.50 -11.24
C LEU A 237 -6.66 11.77 -10.56
N LEU A 238 -6.44 11.23 -9.37
CA LEU A 238 -7.44 10.45 -8.64
C LEU A 238 -8.60 11.32 -8.12
N ALA A 239 -8.41 12.64 -7.97
CA ALA A 239 -9.47 13.58 -7.64
C ALA A 239 -10.47 13.81 -8.79
N GLN A 240 -10.08 13.50 -10.03
CA GLN A 240 -10.93 13.63 -11.23
C GLN A 240 -11.65 12.33 -11.59
N TYR A 241 -11.25 11.22 -10.97
CA TYR A 241 -11.85 9.91 -11.25
C TYR A 241 -13.38 9.94 -11.08
N PRO A 242 -14.16 9.37 -12.02
CA PRO A 242 -13.73 8.51 -13.14
C PRO A 242 -13.25 9.25 -14.39
N ASP A 243 -13.54 10.55 -14.52
CA ASP A 243 -13.36 11.33 -15.74
C ASP A 243 -11.99 12.05 -15.75
N VAL A 244 -10.92 11.25 -15.82
CA VAL A 244 -9.54 11.75 -15.77
C VAL A 244 -9.11 12.45 -17.07
N ASP A 245 -8.42 13.59 -16.95
CA ASP A 245 -7.77 14.24 -18.09
C ASP A 245 -6.65 13.37 -18.68
N ALA A 246 -6.69 13.16 -20.00
CA ALA A 246 -5.77 12.28 -20.70
C ALA A 246 -4.32 12.80 -20.70
N ALA A 247 -4.11 14.12 -20.80
CA ALA A 247 -2.77 14.69 -20.79
C ALA A 247 -2.13 14.52 -19.40
N GLN A 248 -2.90 14.78 -18.34
CA GLN A 248 -2.47 14.59 -16.96
C GLN A 248 -2.20 13.12 -16.61
N LEU A 249 -3.02 12.20 -17.11
CA LEU A 249 -2.79 10.76 -16.98
C LEU A 249 -1.44 10.36 -17.59
N LEU A 250 -1.19 10.75 -18.84
CA LEU A 250 0.07 10.44 -19.53
C LEU A 250 1.28 11.11 -18.86
N ASN A 251 1.13 12.33 -18.33
CA ASN A 251 2.16 13.01 -17.55
C ASN A 251 2.47 12.26 -16.25
N CYS A 252 1.45 11.75 -15.56
CA CYS A 252 1.61 10.93 -14.36
C CYS A 252 2.39 9.64 -14.66
N MET A 253 2.11 8.98 -15.78
CA MET A 253 2.86 7.79 -16.21
C MET A 253 4.34 8.10 -16.50
N LEU A 254 4.65 9.23 -17.15
CA LEU A 254 6.04 9.64 -17.40
C LEU A 254 6.78 10.02 -16.12
N LEU A 255 6.11 10.71 -15.18
CA LEU A 255 6.65 10.98 -13.84
C LEU A 255 6.99 9.67 -13.12
N ALA A 256 6.06 8.71 -13.11
CA ALA A 256 6.27 7.40 -12.48
C ALA A 256 7.40 6.61 -13.13
N ALA A 257 7.49 6.64 -14.47
CA ALA A 257 8.56 5.98 -15.20
C ALA A 257 9.93 6.61 -14.91
N THR A 258 9.99 7.93 -14.79
CA THR A 258 11.21 8.67 -14.44
C THR A 258 11.64 8.40 -13.02
N GLU A 259 10.71 8.41 -12.05
CA GLU A 259 11.00 8.06 -10.65
C GLU A 259 11.55 6.65 -10.55
N GLY A 260 10.90 5.67 -11.18
CA GLY A 260 11.40 4.30 -11.19
C GLY A 260 12.79 4.17 -11.82
N SER A 261 13.09 4.98 -12.83
CA SER A 261 14.40 4.94 -13.51
C SER A 261 15.52 5.48 -12.63
N VAL A 262 15.29 6.59 -11.91
CA VAL A 262 16.32 7.19 -11.04
C VAL A 262 16.46 6.46 -9.69
N SER A 263 15.39 5.81 -9.22
CA SER A 263 15.38 5.00 -7.99
C SER A 263 15.85 3.55 -8.21
N ASN A 264 16.35 3.20 -9.41
CA ASN A 264 16.75 1.83 -9.78
C ASN A 264 15.64 0.77 -9.62
N HIS A 265 14.39 1.17 -9.86
CA HIS A 265 13.21 0.30 -9.91
C HIS A 265 12.83 0.02 -11.37
N ALA A 266 13.69 -0.72 -12.08
CA ALA A 266 13.56 -0.97 -13.52
C ALA A 266 12.19 -1.56 -13.92
N THR A 267 11.62 -2.47 -13.12
CA THR A 267 10.30 -3.05 -13.37
C THR A 267 9.19 -2.00 -13.36
N ALA A 268 9.19 -1.10 -12.39
CA ALA A 268 8.21 -0.02 -12.29
C ALA A 268 8.39 0.99 -13.44
N ALA A 269 9.64 1.35 -13.74
CA ALA A 269 9.97 2.24 -14.86
C ALA A 269 9.43 1.69 -16.19
N ASN A 270 9.73 0.43 -16.48
CA ASN A 270 9.28 -0.27 -17.69
C ASN A 270 7.76 -0.38 -17.75
N TYR A 271 7.12 -0.68 -16.62
CA TYR A 271 5.65 -0.79 -16.53
C TYR A 271 4.95 0.52 -16.89
N HIS A 272 5.30 1.62 -16.23
CA HIS A 272 4.66 2.91 -16.44
C HIS A 272 4.92 3.45 -17.85
N PHE A 273 6.13 3.28 -18.37
CA PHE A 273 6.45 3.69 -19.74
C PHE A 273 5.70 2.85 -20.79
N SER A 274 5.57 1.54 -20.57
CA SER A 274 4.80 0.66 -21.48
C SER A 274 3.33 1.07 -21.56
N TRP A 275 2.72 1.48 -20.45
CA TRP A 275 1.36 2.04 -20.46
C TRP A 275 1.27 3.39 -21.17
N PHE A 276 2.22 4.29 -20.91
CA PHE A 276 2.30 5.58 -21.61
C PHE A 276 2.34 5.39 -23.14
N THR A 277 3.20 4.49 -23.64
CA THR A 277 3.35 4.27 -25.09
C THR A 277 2.11 3.66 -25.74
N LYS A 278 1.30 2.88 -24.99
CA LYS A 278 0.07 2.27 -25.52
C LYS A 278 -1.14 3.19 -25.46
N LEU A 279 -1.21 4.09 -24.48
CA LEU A 279 -2.34 5.01 -24.32
C LEU A 279 -2.10 6.39 -24.96
N GLY A 280 -0.84 6.77 -25.20
CA GLY A 280 -0.47 8.01 -25.89
C GLY A 280 -0.54 7.93 -27.42
N ARG A 281 -1.00 6.81 -27.98
CA ARG A 281 -1.25 6.61 -29.41
C ARG A 281 -2.74 6.74 -29.70
#